data_AF-A0A7C9AEP1-F1
#
_entry.id   AF-A0A7C9AEP1-F1
#
_cell.length_a   1.000
_cell.length_b   1.000
_cell.length_c   1.000
_cell.angle_alpha   90.00
_cell.angle_beta   90.00
_cell.angle_gamma   90.00
#
_symmetry.space_group_name_H-M   'P 1'
#
loop_
_entity.id
_entity.type
_entity.pdbx_description
1 polymer ?
#
loop_
_entity_poly.entity_id
_entity_poly.type
_entity_poly.pdbx_seq_one_letter_code
_entity_poly.pdbx_strand_id
1 'polypeptide(L)'
;TSDMVSRTDVLCPACKQILFRPAVLNCGHVYCESCIMVPEDEVIICSVCESPHPGQVLKVCLEFNNFLEEKFPEEYAVQRKNVLDTESPSACSSSKKSAKKVIFEAFVSGEDFIPWWNEHGSKVHIGIGCDYCGILPIVGDRYKCQDCVEQIGFDLCGDCYTTRSKRPGRFNQQHTSDHRFELVKQPDFFRH
;
A
#
# COMPACT_ATOMS: atom_id res chain seq x y z
N THR A 1 -16.19 -21.23 14.82
CA THR A 1 -15.77 -22.22 13.81
C THR A 1 -14.55 -21.64 13.12
N SER A 2 -13.43 -22.37 13.08
CA SER A 2 -12.28 -21.92 12.31
C SER A 2 -12.62 -22.12 10.84
N ASP A 3 -12.99 -21.06 10.12
CA ASP A 3 -13.16 -21.16 8.68
C ASP A 3 -11.82 -21.58 8.07
N MET A 4 -11.83 -22.74 7.41
CA MET A 4 -10.64 -23.28 6.76
C MET A 4 -10.39 -22.46 5.49
N VAL A 5 -9.21 -21.86 5.38
CA VAL A 5 -8.77 -21.16 4.16
C VAL A 5 -8.69 -22.15 3.02
N SER A 6 -9.32 -21.82 1.89
CA SER A 6 -9.38 -22.65 0.69
C SER A 6 -8.41 -22.14 -0.38
N ARG A 7 -8.15 -22.94 -1.41
CA ARG A 7 -7.28 -22.57 -2.53
C ARG A 7 -7.76 -21.30 -3.25
N THR A 8 -9.07 -21.07 -3.33
CA THR A 8 -9.63 -19.89 -4.01
C THR A 8 -9.35 -18.58 -3.28
N ASP A 9 -9.11 -18.65 -1.96
CA ASP A 9 -8.84 -17.47 -1.12
C ASP A 9 -7.41 -16.93 -1.32
N VAL A 10 -6.54 -17.72 -1.95
CA VAL A 10 -5.10 -17.44 -2.10
C VAL A 10 -4.66 -17.39 -3.56
N LEU A 11 -5.58 -17.11 -4.48
CA LEU A 11 -5.24 -16.93 -5.91
C LEU A 11 -4.77 -15.51 -6.20
N CYS A 12 -3.70 -15.40 -6.98
CA CYS A 12 -3.23 -14.14 -7.53
C CYS A 12 -4.25 -13.58 -8.54
N PRO A 13 -4.69 -12.32 -8.40
CA PRO A 13 -5.63 -11.71 -9.35
C PRO A 13 -5.09 -11.61 -10.78
N ALA A 14 -3.77 -11.58 -10.97
CA ALA A 14 -3.15 -11.47 -12.29
C ALA A 14 -3.02 -12.82 -13.00
N CYS A 15 -2.32 -13.80 -12.42
CA CYS A 15 -2.06 -15.09 -13.07
C CYS A 15 -3.11 -16.17 -12.79
N LYS A 16 -4.05 -15.91 -11.87
CA LYS A 16 -5.11 -16.85 -11.43
C LYS A 16 -4.58 -18.17 -10.83
N GLN A 17 -3.31 -18.23 -10.48
CA GLN A 17 -2.70 -19.34 -9.76
C GLN A 17 -2.55 -18.99 -8.27
N ILE A 18 -2.20 -19.98 -7.44
CA ILE A 18 -1.86 -19.71 -6.04
C ILE A 18 -0.74 -18.68 -5.98
N LEU A 19 -0.83 -17.75 -5.02
CA LEU A 19 0.19 -16.74 -4.79
C LEU A 19 1.56 -17.38 -4.61
N PHE A 20 2.58 -16.82 -5.28
CA PHE A 20 3.98 -17.21 -5.11
C PHE A 20 4.80 -15.96 -4.80
N ARG A 21 5.56 -16.00 -3.71
CA ARG A 21 6.24 -14.82 -3.14
C ARG A 21 5.28 -13.63 -3.04
N PRO A 22 4.23 -13.73 -2.19
CA PRO A 22 3.14 -12.76 -2.15
C PRO A 22 3.63 -11.34 -1.80
N ALA A 23 3.29 -10.36 -2.63
CA ALA A 23 3.47 -8.94 -2.38
C ALA A 23 2.12 -8.28 -2.09
N VAL A 24 2.02 -7.61 -0.95
CA VAL A 24 0.77 -7.03 -0.43
C VAL A 24 0.72 -5.54 -0.76
N LEU A 25 -0.33 -5.10 -1.44
CA LEU A 25 -0.54 -3.68 -1.68
C LEU A 25 -1.12 -3.01 -0.43
N ASN A 26 -0.99 -1.68 -0.29
CA ASN A 26 -1.56 -0.92 0.83
C ASN A 26 -3.09 -1.11 0.99
N CYS A 27 -3.78 -1.43 -0.10
CA CYS A 27 -5.21 -1.75 -0.05
C CYS A 27 -5.52 -3.17 0.45
N GLY A 28 -4.51 -3.97 0.82
CA GLY A 28 -4.62 -5.34 1.32
C GLY A 28 -4.67 -6.43 0.23
N HIS A 29 -4.90 -6.07 -1.04
CA HIS A 29 -4.87 -7.05 -2.13
C HIS A 29 -3.45 -7.55 -2.39
N VAL A 30 -3.34 -8.83 -2.70
CA VAL A 30 -2.07 -9.54 -2.79
C VAL A 30 -1.89 -10.12 -4.19
N TYR A 31 -0.67 -10.02 -4.71
CA TYR A 31 -0.27 -10.57 -6.01
C TYR A 31 1.03 -11.35 -5.82
N CYS A 32 1.41 -12.17 -6.79
CA CYS A 32 2.78 -12.67 -6.84
C CYS A 32 3.75 -11.51 -7.07
N GLU A 33 4.94 -11.55 -6.47
CA GLU A 33 5.98 -10.52 -6.65
C GLU A 33 6.25 -10.24 -8.14
N SER A 34 6.36 -11.30 -8.96
CA SER A 34 6.61 -11.20 -10.40
C SER A 34 5.41 -10.74 -11.23
N CYS A 35 4.20 -10.75 -10.66
CA CYS A 35 2.97 -10.39 -11.37
C CYS A 35 2.64 -8.89 -11.26
N ILE A 36 3.39 -8.13 -10.45
CA ILE A 36 3.18 -6.70 -10.30
C ILE A 36 4.08 -5.97 -11.29
N MET A 37 3.48 -5.34 -12.29
CA MET A 37 4.18 -4.44 -13.19
C MET A 37 4.44 -3.14 -12.43
N VAL A 38 5.71 -2.85 -12.15
CA VAL A 38 6.12 -1.57 -11.55
C VAL A 38 6.54 -0.64 -12.69
N PRO A 39 5.69 0.31 -13.12
CA PRO A 39 6.09 1.32 -14.08
C PRO A 39 7.16 2.25 -13.48
N GLU A 40 8.16 2.65 -14.28
CA GLU A 40 9.34 3.40 -13.80
C GLU A 40 8.98 4.76 -13.14
N ASP A 41 7.88 5.37 -13.59
CA ASP A 41 7.42 6.69 -13.12
C ASP A 41 5.93 6.74 -12.72
N GLU A 42 5.21 5.62 -12.70
CA GLU A 42 3.79 5.62 -12.33
C GLU A 42 3.52 4.95 -10.98
N VAL A 43 2.38 5.32 -10.39
CA VAL A 43 1.88 4.75 -9.15
C VAL A 43 1.27 3.39 -9.45
N ILE A 44 1.66 2.35 -8.70
CA ILE A 44 1.06 1.03 -8.84
C ILE A 44 -0.43 1.12 -8.46
N ILE A 45 -1.32 0.80 -9.39
CA ILE A 45 -2.77 0.77 -9.17
C ILE A 45 -3.23 -0.68 -9.00
N CYS A 46 -3.94 -0.95 -7.90
CA CYS A 46 -4.52 -2.26 -7.67
C CYS A 46 -5.60 -2.58 -8.72
N SER A 47 -5.44 -3.65 -9.50
CA SER A 47 -6.44 -4.09 -10.49
C SER A 47 -7.78 -4.54 -9.91
N VAL A 48 -7.84 -4.82 -8.60
CA VAL A 48 -9.07 -5.30 -7.93
C VAL A 48 -9.93 -4.14 -7.43
N CYS A 49 -9.32 -3.11 -6.83
CA CYS A 49 -10.05 -2.02 -6.18
C CYS A 49 -9.62 -0.62 -6.62
N GLU A 50 -8.71 -0.54 -7.60
CA GLU A 50 -8.20 0.68 -8.23
C GLU A 50 -7.51 1.64 -7.26
N SER A 51 -7.16 1.17 -6.06
CA SER A 51 -6.42 1.99 -5.10
C SER A 51 -4.96 2.10 -5.49
N PRO A 52 -4.40 3.32 -5.43
CA PRO A 52 -2.97 3.50 -5.55
C PRO A 52 -2.25 2.85 -4.37
N HIS A 53 -1.09 2.26 -4.65
CA HIS A 53 -0.13 1.85 -3.65
C HIS A 53 0.91 2.97 -3.48
N PRO A 54 1.16 3.45 -2.25
CA PRO A 54 2.13 4.49 -2.00
C PRO A 54 3.56 3.93 -2.10
N GLY A 55 4.43 4.59 -2.84
CA GLY A 55 5.83 4.17 -3.02
C GLY A 55 6.05 3.19 -4.18
N GLN A 56 7.31 2.83 -4.42
CA GLN A 56 7.74 2.04 -5.57
C GLN A 56 8.27 0.64 -5.19
N VAL A 57 8.64 0.43 -3.93
CA VAL A 57 9.29 -0.82 -3.49
C VAL A 57 8.28 -1.71 -2.79
N LEU A 58 7.83 -2.73 -3.51
CA LEU A 58 7.05 -3.81 -2.94
C LEU A 58 7.95 -4.89 -2.37
N LYS A 59 7.66 -5.33 -1.16
CA LYS A 59 8.36 -6.44 -0.50
C LYS A 59 7.45 -7.65 -0.42
N VAL A 60 8.05 -8.82 -0.53
CA VAL A 60 7.37 -10.08 -0.23
C VAL A 60 6.99 -10.11 1.25
N CYS A 61 5.74 -10.47 1.54
CA CYS A 61 5.28 -10.77 2.88
C CYS A 61 5.71 -12.20 3.24
N LEU A 62 6.71 -12.31 4.12
CA LEU A 62 7.31 -13.59 4.49
C LEU A 62 6.33 -14.46 5.29
N GLU A 63 5.53 -13.85 6.16
CA GLU A 63 4.49 -14.54 6.93
C GLU A 63 3.48 -15.19 5.99
N PHE A 64 3.03 -14.45 4.96
CA PHE A 64 2.09 -15.01 4.00
C PHE A 64 2.76 -16.05 3.09
N ASN A 65 4.02 -15.85 2.69
CA ASN A 65 4.81 -16.86 1.99
C ASN A 65 4.85 -18.19 2.76
N ASN A 66 5.22 -18.12 4.04
CA ASN A 66 5.36 -19.30 4.90
C ASN A 66 4.02 -19.98 5.13
N PHE A 67 2.94 -19.21 5.32
CA PHE A 67 1.59 -19.74 5.41
C PHE A 67 1.20 -20.54 4.16
N LEU A 68 1.51 -20.03 2.96
CA LEU A 68 1.20 -20.71 1.70
C LEU A 68 2.02 -22.00 1.55
N GLU A 69 3.30 -21.97 1.92
CA GLU A 69 4.16 -23.17 1.93
C GLU A 69 3.65 -24.24 2.90
N GLU A 70 3.13 -23.85 4.06
CA GLU A 70 2.61 -24.78 5.06
C GLU A 70 1.23 -25.34 4.67
N LYS A 71 0.31 -24.49 4.21
CA LYS A 71 -1.10 -24.87 3.96
C LYS A 71 -1.36 -25.43 2.57
N PHE A 72 -0.54 -25.07 1.58
CA PHE A 72 -0.71 -25.47 0.18
C PHE A 72 0.64 -25.93 -0.42
N PRO A 73 1.33 -26.92 0.20
CA PRO A 73 2.71 -27.27 -0.14
C PRO A 73 2.87 -27.77 -1.58
N GLU A 74 1.91 -28.54 -2.10
CA GLU A 74 1.96 -29.10 -3.45
C GLU A 74 1.81 -28.01 -4.51
N GLU A 75 0.79 -27.17 -4.40
CA GLU A 75 0.55 -26.06 -5.34
C GLU A 75 1.65 -25.00 -5.29
N TYR A 76 2.17 -24.72 -4.10
CA TYR A 76 3.27 -23.77 -3.93
C TYR A 76 4.57 -24.30 -4.53
N ALA A 77 4.85 -25.61 -4.38
CA ALA A 77 6.01 -26.25 -5.01
C ALA A 77 5.91 -26.24 -6.54
N VAL A 78 4.70 -26.36 -7.12
CA VAL A 78 4.49 -26.21 -8.56
C VAL A 78 4.84 -24.79 -9.02
N GLN A 79 4.38 -23.76 -8.32
CA GLN A 79 4.75 -22.36 -8.65
C GLN A 79 6.26 -22.13 -8.57
N ARG A 80 6.91 -22.69 -7.55
CA ARG A 80 8.37 -22.62 -7.38
C ARG A 80 9.10 -23.20 -8.60
N LYS A 81 8.67 -24.36 -9.10
CA LYS A 81 9.25 -24.98 -10.30
C LYS A 81 9.02 -24.14 -11.54
N ASN A 82 7.80 -23.64 -11.76
CA ASN A 82 7.48 -22.81 -12.92
C ASN A 82 8.39 -21.58 -13.03
N VAL A 83 8.70 -20.93 -11.91
CA VAL A 83 9.62 -19.78 -11.89
C VAL A 83 11.06 -20.21 -12.22
N LEU A 84 11.55 -21.31 -11.63
CA LEU A 84 12.88 -21.85 -11.91
C LEU A 84 13.06 -22.26 -13.38
N ASP A 85 12.03 -22.83 -14.01
CA ASP A 85 12.06 -23.24 -15.41
C ASP A 85 12.03 -22.04 -16.37
N THR A 86 11.45 -20.91 -15.94
CA THR A 86 11.38 -19.66 -16.73
C THR A 86 12.71 -18.88 -16.69
N GLU A 87 13.59 -19.14 -15.72
CA GLU A 87 14.88 -18.43 -15.52
C GLU A 87 16.09 -19.09 -16.22
N SER A 88 15.90 -19.96 -17.22
CA SER A 88 17.02 -20.44 -18.06
C SER A 88 17.65 -19.31 -18.90
N PRO A 89 18.98 -19.30 -19.10
CA PRO A 89 19.74 -18.06 -19.29
C PRO A 89 19.64 -17.52 -20.73
N SER A 90 18.86 -16.46 -20.91
CA SER A 90 19.13 -15.46 -21.94
C SER A 90 19.52 -14.15 -21.26
N ALA A 91 20.75 -13.73 -21.55
CA ALA A 91 21.41 -12.61 -20.91
C ALA A 91 20.69 -11.28 -21.21
N CYS A 92 20.20 -10.64 -20.15
CA CYS A 92 20.11 -9.19 -20.08
C CYS A 92 20.30 -8.76 -18.63
N SER A 93 21.53 -8.35 -18.35
CA SER A 93 21.94 -7.62 -17.16
C SER A 93 21.11 -6.34 -17.03
N SER A 94 20.20 -6.30 -16.06
CA SER A 94 19.57 -5.05 -15.63
C SER A 94 19.94 -4.78 -14.19
N SER A 95 20.65 -3.67 -14.03
CA SER A 95 21.33 -3.21 -12.84
C SER A 95 20.37 -3.08 -11.67
N LYS A 96 20.75 -3.61 -10.51
CA LYS A 96 20.18 -3.22 -9.21
C LYS A 96 20.55 -1.76 -8.95
N LYS A 97 19.84 -0.82 -9.57
CA LYS A 97 19.89 0.59 -9.19
C LYS A 97 18.79 0.84 -8.19
N SER A 98 19.22 0.92 -6.93
CA SER A 98 18.46 1.48 -5.81
C SER A 98 17.82 2.80 -6.25
N ALA A 99 16.51 2.80 -6.44
CA ALA A 99 15.76 3.97 -6.82
C ALA A 99 14.69 4.24 -5.76
N LYS A 100 14.80 5.44 -5.17
CA LYS A 100 13.78 6.16 -4.40
C LYS A 100 13.42 5.55 -3.03
N LYS A 101 14.46 5.32 -2.23
CA LYS A 101 14.47 5.31 -0.74
C LYS A 101 14.12 6.70 -0.13
N VAL A 102 13.48 7.60 -0.87
CA VAL A 102 13.62 9.05 -0.65
C VAL A 102 12.53 9.64 0.27
N ILE A 103 11.34 9.04 0.40
CA ILE A 103 10.25 9.71 1.17
C ILE A 103 10.15 9.21 2.61
N PHE A 104 10.29 7.89 2.83
CA PHE A 104 10.12 7.33 4.18
C PHE A 104 11.34 7.55 5.09
N GLU A 105 12.56 7.53 4.54
CA GLU A 105 13.77 7.74 5.34
C GLU A 105 14.06 9.20 5.70
N ALA A 106 13.58 10.15 4.90
CA ALA A 106 13.72 11.58 5.19
C ALA A 106 13.04 11.99 6.51
N PHE A 107 12.09 11.20 7.01
CA PHE A 107 11.42 11.47 8.30
C PHE A 107 12.26 11.04 9.52
N VAL A 108 13.28 10.19 9.34
CA VAL A 108 14.14 9.67 10.41
C VAL A 108 15.37 10.55 10.63
N SER A 109 15.84 11.23 9.59
CA SER A 109 17.01 12.12 9.65
C SER A 109 16.59 13.55 9.35
N GLY A 110 16.24 14.31 10.40
CA GLY A 110 15.65 15.66 10.33
C GLY A 110 16.49 16.77 9.67
N GLU A 111 17.54 16.44 8.93
CA GLU A 111 18.46 17.40 8.30
C GLU A 111 18.05 17.76 6.86
N ASP A 112 17.30 16.89 6.15
CA ASP A 112 16.83 17.14 4.77
C ASP A 112 15.42 17.76 4.68
N PHE A 113 14.78 18.02 5.82
CA PHE A 113 13.36 18.40 5.89
C PHE A 113 13.10 19.87 5.49
N ILE A 114 14.11 20.73 5.61
CA ILE A 114 13.97 22.20 5.55
C ILE A 114 13.82 22.73 4.10
N PRO A 115 14.53 22.23 3.08
CA PRO A 115 14.34 22.68 1.70
C PRO A 115 12.99 22.25 1.10
N TRP A 116 12.50 21.05 1.43
CA TRP A 116 11.24 20.50 0.91
C TRP A 116 10.00 21.22 1.50
N TRP A 117 10.07 21.62 2.78
CA TRP A 117 9.03 22.40 3.44
C TRP A 117 8.82 23.79 2.82
N ASN A 118 9.89 24.39 2.29
CA ASN A 118 9.83 25.73 1.68
C ASN A 118 9.17 25.73 0.28
N GLU A 119 9.13 24.58 -0.40
CA GLU A 119 8.56 24.45 -1.75
C GLU A 119 7.05 24.10 -1.74
N HIS A 120 6.56 23.36 -0.72
CA HIS A 120 5.15 22.95 -0.63
C HIS A 120 4.26 23.75 0.33
N GLY A 121 4.83 24.75 1.02
CA GLY A 121 4.06 25.65 1.88
C GLY A 121 3.42 24.94 3.10
N SER A 122 2.78 25.73 3.94
CA SER A 122 2.34 25.41 5.31
C SER A 122 1.23 24.34 5.48
N LYS A 123 1.10 23.35 4.59
CA LYS A 123 0.03 22.33 4.59
C LYS A 123 0.57 20.88 4.62
N VAL A 124 1.59 20.61 5.43
CA VAL A 124 2.06 19.23 5.66
C VAL A 124 1.49 18.72 6.99
N HIS A 125 0.78 17.60 6.95
CA HIS A 125 0.22 16.95 8.13
C HIS A 125 1.12 15.80 8.60
N ILE A 126 2.15 16.14 9.38
CA ILE A 126 3.12 15.19 9.94
C ILE A 126 2.40 14.09 10.73
N GLY A 127 2.83 12.84 10.52
CA GLY A 127 2.31 11.68 11.27
C GLY A 127 0.89 11.27 10.88
N ILE A 128 0.27 11.96 9.92
CA ILE A 128 -1.07 11.66 9.43
C ILE A 128 -0.98 11.01 8.06
N GLY A 129 -1.52 9.79 7.95
CA GLY A 129 -1.64 9.06 6.70
C GLY A 129 -3.05 9.16 6.13
N CYS A 130 -3.18 9.02 4.81
CA CYS A 130 -4.48 8.85 4.19
C CYS A 130 -4.92 7.38 4.27
N ASP A 131 -6.12 7.12 4.81
CA ASP A 131 -6.65 5.76 4.99
C ASP A 131 -6.95 5.00 3.68
N TYR A 132 -7.03 5.70 2.53
CA TYR A 132 -7.25 5.05 1.24
C TYR A 132 -6.00 4.81 0.41
N CYS A 133 -5.18 5.83 0.19
CA CYS A 133 -3.98 5.72 -0.63
C CYS A 133 -2.74 5.40 0.20
N GLY A 134 -2.79 5.51 1.52
CA GLY A 134 -1.67 5.25 2.42
C GLY A 134 -0.54 6.28 2.32
N ILE A 135 -0.74 7.40 1.63
CA ILE A 135 0.27 8.47 1.59
C ILE A 135 0.47 9.01 3.01
N LEU A 136 1.73 9.10 3.44
CA LEU A 136 2.15 9.57 4.76
C LEU A 136 3.48 10.33 4.59
N PRO A 137 3.59 11.59 5.02
CA PRO A 137 2.50 12.45 5.51
C PRO A 137 1.53 12.87 4.40
N ILE A 138 0.31 13.24 4.76
CA ILE A 138 -0.60 13.96 3.85
C ILE A 138 0.00 15.35 3.59
N VAL A 139 0.22 15.66 2.30
CA VAL A 139 0.64 16.98 1.82
C VAL A 139 -0.52 17.62 1.07
N GLY A 140 -0.90 18.85 1.43
CA GLY A 140 -2.04 19.56 0.87
C GLY A 140 -3.28 19.49 1.77
N ASP A 141 -4.47 19.43 1.15
CA ASP A 141 -5.72 19.40 1.91
C ASP A 141 -5.92 18.04 2.61
N ARG A 142 -6.23 18.09 3.91
CA ARG A 142 -6.59 16.93 4.73
C ARG A 142 -8.05 17.02 5.14
N TYR A 143 -8.78 15.92 4.94
CA TYR A 143 -10.17 15.78 5.34
C TYR A 143 -10.27 14.74 6.45
N LYS A 144 -10.70 15.17 7.65
CA LYS A 144 -10.88 14.30 8.80
C LYS A 144 -12.35 13.92 8.96
N CYS A 145 -12.62 12.63 9.08
CA CYS A 145 -13.95 12.11 9.37
C CYS A 145 -14.41 12.55 10.76
N GLN A 146 -15.64 13.05 10.87
CA GLN A 146 -16.26 13.50 12.12
C GLN A 146 -17.01 12.40 12.86
N ASP A 147 -17.42 11.36 12.15
CA ASP A 147 -18.33 10.35 12.68
C ASP A 147 -17.61 9.03 13.01
N CYS A 148 -16.33 8.88 12.65
CA CYS A 148 -15.50 7.74 13.07
C CYS A 148 -15.17 7.83 14.57
N VAL A 149 -15.40 6.72 15.28
CA VAL A 149 -15.26 6.63 16.75
C VAL A 149 -13.90 6.11 17.17
N GLU A 150 -13.11 5.59 16.23
CA GLU A 150 -11.76 5.09 16.47
C GLU A 150 -10.84 6.21 16.93
N GLN A 151 -9.98 5.92 17.91
CA GLN A 151 -9.06 6.92 18.48
C GLN A 151 -8.12 7.52 17.43
N ILE A 152 -7.67 6.72 16.47
CA ILE A 152 -6.78 7.17 15.39
C ILE A 152 -7.54 8.01 14.34
N GLY A 153 -8.87 7.93 14.33
CA GLY A 153 -9.74 8.61 13.36
C GLY A 153 -9.70 7.98 11.98
N PHE A 154 -10.16 8.76 11.00
CA PHE A 154 -10.13 8.42 9.59
C PHE A 154 -9.88 9.69 8.77
N ASP A 155 -8.81 9.71 7.99
CA ASP A 155 -8.25 10.86 7.30
C ASP A 155 -8.06 10.58 5.81
N LEU A 156 -8.47 11.52 4.97
CA LEU A 156 -8.27 11.49 3.53
C LEU A 156 -7.43 12.67 3.05
N CYS A 157 -6.51 12.41 2.10
CA CYS A 157 -5.92 13.49 1.31
C CYS A 157 -6.96 14.10 0.36
N GLY A 158 -6.71 15.31 -0.14
CA GLY A 158 -7.63 16.03 -1.04
C GLY A 158 -8.08 15.23 -2.26
N ASP A 159 -7.16 14.49 -2.90
CA ASP A 159 -7.49 13.64 -4.04
C ASP A 159 -8.45 12.51 -3.67
N CYS A 160 -8.18 11.82 -2.54
CA CYS A 160 -9.01 10.73 -2.06
C CYS A 160 -10.37 11.22 -1.57
N TYR A 161 -10.45 12.40 -0.96
CA TYR A 161 -11.73 13.00 -0.60
C TYR A 161 -12.58 13.29 -1.85
N THR A 162 -11.99 13.91 -2.87
CA THR A 162 -12.70 14.31 -4.10
C THR A 162 -13.17 13.11 -4.91
N THR A 163 -12.34 12.07 -5.02
CA THR A 163 -12.61 10.93 -5.91
C THR A 163 -13.24 9.72 -5.23
N ARG A 164 -13.05 9.56 -3.91
CA ARG A 164 -13.29 8.29 -3.21
C ARG A 164 -13.94 8.42 -1.83
N SER A 165 -14.34 9.60 -1.37
CA SER A 165 -14.89 9.84 -0.01
C SER A 165 -16.09 8.99 0.41
N LYS A 166 -16.75 8.31 -0.53
CA LYS A 166 -17.90 7.43 -0.28
C LYS A 166 -17.54 5.96 -0.11
N ARG A 167 -16.26 5.59 -0.21
CA ARG A 167 -15.84 4.19 0.01
C ARG A 167 -15.97 3.84 1.51
N PRO A 168 -16.25 2.59 1.87
CA PRO A 168 -16.20 2.18 3.27
C PRO A 168 -14.75 2.18 3.78
N GLY A 169 -14.60 2.17 5.11
CA GLY A 169 -13.32 1.97 5.79
C GLY A 169 -12.69 0.63 5.44
N ARG A 170 -11.39 0.52 5.69
CA ARG A 170 -10.63 -0.73 5.52
C ARG A 170 -10.10 -1.18 6.87
N PHE A 171 -9.67 -2.45 6.97
CA PHE A 171 -8.93 -2.95 8.14
C PHE A 171 -9.61 -2.63 9.48
N ASN A 172 -10.81 -3.19 9.70
CA ASN A 172 -11.62 -3.00 10.92
C ASN A 172 -12.05 -1.55 11.23
N GLN A 173 -11.85 -0.61 10.32
CA GLN A 173 -12.43 0.73 10.41
C GLN A 173 -13.93 0.69 10.12
N GLN A 174 -14.71 1.32 10.98
CA GLN A 174 -16.17 1.46 10.92
C GLN A 174 -16.60 2.66 10.06
N HIS A 175 -15.72 3.17 9.19
CA HIS A 175 -16.05 4.27 8.30
C HIS A 175 -17.10 3.83 7.27
N THR A 176 -18.14 4.65 7.08
CA THR A 176 -19.21 4.40 6.11
C THR A 176 -19.37 5.57 5.14
N SER A 177 -20.06 5.35 4.02
CA SER A 177 -20.31 6.38 3.00
C SER A 177 -21.10 7.60 3.50
N ASP A 178 -21.81 7.44 4.62
CA ASP A 178 -22.66 8.48 5.21
C ASP A 178 -21.88 9.35 6.19
N HIS A 179 -20.67 8.95 6.56
CA HIS A 179 -19.82 9.75 7.42
C HIS A 179 -19.44 11.06 6.74
N ARG A 180 -19.40 12.12 7.54
CA ARG A 180 -19.09 13.48 7.15
C ARG A 180 -17.63 13.76 7.44
N PHE A 181 -17.05 14.54 6.55
CA PHE A 181 -15.67 15.01 6.67
C PHE A 181 -15.65 16.50 6.97
N GLU A 182 -14.62 16.92 7.70
CA GLU A 182 -14.24 18.32 7.82
C GLU A 182 -12.88 18.54 7.16
N LEU A 183 -12.72 19.69 6.48
CA LEU A 183 -11.40 20.14 6.00
C LEU A 183 -10.60 20.68 7.19
N VAL A 184 -9.43 20.10 7.43
CA VAL A 184 -8.52 20.52 8.49
C VAL A 184 -7.77 21.78 8.04
N LYS A 185 -8.08 22.92 8.68
CA LYS A 185 -7.60 24.25 8.24
C LYS A 185 -6.17 24.60 8.65
N GLN A 186 -5.60 23.92 9.65
CA GLN A 186 -4.22 24.14 10.10
C GLN A 186 -3.50 22.79 10.21
N PRO A 187 -2.22 22.70 9.79
CA PRO A 187 -1.42 21.53 10.13
C PRO A 187 -1.37 21.39 11.65
N ASP A 188 -1.52 20.16 12.16
CA ASP A 188 -1.45 19.89 13.60
C ASP A 188 -0.01 20.20 14.06
N PHE A 189 0.22 21.42 14.55
CA PHE A 189 1.46 21.75 15.22
C PHE A 189 1.53 20.92 16.50
N PHE A 190 2.58 20.11 16.60
CA PHE A 190 2.95 19.25 17.72
C PHE A 190 2.25 19.63 19.04
N ARG A 191 1.21 18.89 19.42
CA ARG A 191 0.80 18.84 20.83
C ARG A 191 1.77 17.88 21.52
N HIS A 192 2.72 18.45 22.25
CA HIS A 192 3.61 17.76 23.18
C HIS A 192 2.83 16.96 24.22
#